data_AF-A0A2N5ABX0-F1
#
_entry.id   AF-A0A2N5ABX0-F1
#
_cell.length_a   1.000
_cell.length_b   1.000
_cell.length_c   1.000
_cell.angle_alpha   90.00
_cell.angle_beta   90.00
_cell.angle_gamma   90.00
#
_symmetry.space_group_name_H-M   'P 1'
#
loop_
_entity.id
_entity.type
_entity.pdbx_description
1 polymer ?
#
loop_
_entity_poly.entity_id
_entity_poly.type
_entity_poly.pdbx_seq_one_letter_code
_entity_poly.pdbx_strand_id
1 'polypeptide(L)'
;MGNNLMQADLSVWGMYHHADIVVKVVMIGLILASVVTWAIFFGKGAEILASKRRLKREQQQLAEARSLDQASDIASAFEAKSLTTQLINEAQNELELSAGAEDNEGIKERTGFRLERRVAAVGRHMGRGNGYLATIGAISPFVGLFGTVWG
;
A
#
# COMPACT_ATOMS: atom_id res chain seq x y z
N MET A 1 20.53 62.03 17.44
CA MET A 1 19.47 61.61 16.52
C MET A 1 20.13 60.84 15.39
N GLY A 2 19.99 59.52 15.35
CA GLY A 2 20.69 58.67 14.39
C GLY A 2 20.21 57.24 14.45
N ASN A 3 19.10 57.00 13.75
CA ASN A 3 18.68 55.73 13.16
C ASN A 3 18.72 54.46 14.02
N ASN A 4 17.66 54.22 14.80
CA ASN A 4 17.19 52.85 15.05
C ASN A 4 16.65 52.30 13.73
N LEU A 5 17.54 51.87 12.84
CA LEU A 5 17.16 50.98 11.75
C LEU A 5 16.55 49.75 12.41
N MET A 6 15.26 49.54 12.20
CA MET A 6 14.53 48.38 12.69
C MET A 6 15.36 47.12 12.40
N GLN A 7 15.94 46.50 13.43
CA GLN A 7 16.52 45.17 13.31
C GLN A 7 15.37 44.26 12.89
N ALA A 8 15.31 43.94 11.60
CA ALA A 8 14.42 42.91 11.12
C ALA A 8 14.85 41.60 11.79
N ASP A 9 13.98 41.04 12.63
CA ASP A 9 14.21 39.75 13.24
C ASP A 9 14.08 38.66 12.15
N LEU A 10 15.23 38.24 11.63
CA LEU A 10 15.35 37.18 10.62
C LEU A 10 15.40 35.78 11.24
N SER A 11 15.02 35.63 12.51
CA SER A 11 14.81 34.30 13.09
C SER A 11 13.67 33.56 12.38
N VAL A 12 13.70 32.22 12.39
CA VAL A 12 12.62 31.39 11.83
C VAL A 12 11.26 31.78 12.41
N TRP A 13 11.24 32.12 13.69
CA TRP A 13 10.05 32.58 14.41
C TRP A 13 9.61 33.97 13.96
N GLY A 14 10.53 34.92 13.83
CA GLY A 14 10.27 36.25 13.29
C GLY A 14 9.69 36.20 11.88
N MET A 15 10.33 35.45 10.97
CA MET A 15 9.84 35.26 9.59
C MET A 15 8.45 34.64 9.54
N TYR A 16 8.17 33.64 10.38
CA TYR A 16 6.83 33.05 10.49
C TYR A 16 5.81 34.10 10.96
N HIS A 17 6.13 34.91 11.97
CA HIS A 17 5.23 35.96 12.44
C HIS A 17 4.90 37.00 11.38
N HIS A 18 5.88 37.36 10.55
CA HIS A 18 5.73 38.30 9.43
C HIS A 18 4.86 37.78 8.27
N ALA A 19 4.61 36.47 8.18
CA ALA A 19 3.79 35.89 7.12
C ALA A 19 2.28 36.14 7.32
N ASP A 20 1.56 36.32 6.22
CA ASP A 20 0.10 36.39 6.21
C ASP A 20 -0.54 35.08 6.72
N ILE A 21 -1.78 35.16 7.23
CA ILE A 21 -2.51 34.00 7.76
C ILE A 21 -2.64 32.87 6.73
N VAL A 22 -2.83 33.20 5.44
CA VAL A 22 -2.93 32.21 4.38
C VAL A 22 -1.62 31.44 4.21
N VAL A 23 -0.47 32.13 4.23
CA VAL A 23 0.85 31.52 4.11
C VAL A 23 1.15 30.62 5.32
N LYS A 24 0.75 31.04 6.53
CA LYS A 24 0.84 30.22 7.75
C LYS A 24 0.06 28.91 7.62
N VAL A 25 -1.17 28.96 7.12
CA VAL A 25 -2.00 27.77 6.86
C VAL A 25 -1.35 26.85 5.83
N VAL A 26 -0.80 27.40 4.75
CA VAL A 26 -0.07 26.62 3.73
C VAL A 26 1.12 25.88 4.34
N MET A 27 1.97 26.57 5.12
CA MET A 27 3.13 25.95 5.77
C MET A 27 2.74 24.83 6.73
N ILE A 28 1.76 25.08 7.61
CA ILE A 28 1.28 24.05 8.54
C ILE A 28 0.67 22.87 7.79
N GLY A 29 -0.13 23.12 6.75
CA GLY A 29 -0.73 22.08 5.92
C GLY A 29 0.31 21.18 5.25
N LEU A 30 1.39 21.76 4.72
CA LEU A 30 2.50 21.00 4.12
C LEU A 30 3.26 20.16 5.17
N ILE A 31 3.46 20.68 6.38
CA ILE A 31 4.05 19.92 7.49
C ILE A 31 3.17 18.72 7.85
N LEU A 32 1.85 18.92 7.99
CA LEU A 32 0.91 17.83 8.27
C LEU A 32 0.89 16.78 7.15
N ALA A 33 0.91 17.22 5.88
CA ALA A 33 0.99 16.31 4.74
C ALA A 33 2.29 15.47 4.75
N SER A 34 3.40 16.04 5.20
CA SER A 34 4.66 15.32 5.41
C SER A 34 4.53 14.25 6.51
N VAL A 35 3.91 14.58 7.64
CA VAL A 35 3.66 13.61 8.73
C VAL A 35 2.79 12.44 8.24
N VAL A 36 1.73 12.72 7.49
CA VAL A 36 0.86 11.68 6.91
C VAL A 36 1.64 10.79 5.93
N THR A 37 2.49 11.38 5.10
CA THR A 37 3.35 10.66 4.15
C THR A 37 4.24 9.65 4.87
N TRP A 38 4.92 10.09 5.93
CA TRP A 38 5.77 9.21 6.74
C TRP A 38 4.98 8.13 7.49
N ALA A 39 3.82 8.47 8.04
CA ALA A 39 2.95 7.50 8.71
C ALA A 39 2.52 6.37 7.75
N ILE A 40 2.11 6.73 6.53
CA ILE A 40 1.76 5.74 5.49
C ILE A 40 2.99 4.93 5.09
N PHE A 41 4.14 5.58 4.88
CA PHE A 41 5.39 4.90 4.48
C PHE A 41 5.80 3.81 5.47
N PHE A 42 5.87 4.13 6.77
CA PHE A 42 6.25 3.15 7.78
C PHE A 42 5.17 2.07 7.97
N GLY A 43 3.90 2.46 8.02
CA GLY A 43 2.78 1.52 8.18
C GLY A 43 2.73 0.49 7.03
N LYS A 44 2.72 0.97 5.78
CA LYS A 44 2.69 0.09 4.60
C LYS A 44 3.98 -0.66 4.39
N GLY A 45 5.13 -0.04 4.68
CA GLY A 45 6.43 -0.70 4.58
C GLY A 45 6.51 -1.94 5.47
N ALA A 46 6.09 -1.82 6.73
CA ALA A 46 6.04 -2.94 7.67
C ALA A 46 5.06 -4.04 7.23
N GLU A 47 3.85 -3.66 6.81
CA GLU A 47 2.81 -4.57 6.34
C GLU A 47 3.26 -5.40 5.13
N ILE A 48 3.85 -4.75 4.12
CA ILE A 48 4.35 -5.40 2.90
C ILE A 48 5.53 -6.32 3.23
N LEU A 49 6.46 -5.87 4.10
CA LEU A 49 7.62 -6.68 4.48
C LEU A 49 7.20 -7.94 5.24
N ALA A 50 6.26 -7.82 6.19
CA ALA A 50 5.72 -8.96 6.92
C ALA A 50 5.01 -9.95 5.98
N SER A 51 4.14 -9.44 5.10
CA SER A 51 3.41 -10.25 4.12
C SER A 51 4.36 -10.96 3.14
N LYS A 52 5.38 -10.26 2.63
CA LYS A 52 6.39 -10.83 1.73
C LYS A 52 7.20 -11.93 2.40
N ARG A 53 7.63 -11.73 3.65
CA ARG A 53 8.37 -12.75 4.42
C ARG A 53 7.53 -14.00 4.64
N ARG A 54 6.26 -13.81 4.97
CA ARG A 54 5.31 -14.91 5.17
C ARG A 54 5.06 -15.68 3.88
N LEU A 55 4.69 -14.99 2.79
CA LEU A 55 4.47 -15.63 1.49
C LEU A 55 5.69 -16.43 1.01
N LYS A 56 6.90 -15.89 1.21
CA LYS A 56 8.13 -16.60 0.87
C LYS A 56 8.28 -17.92 1.65
N ARG A 57 7.90 -17.96 2.93
CA ARG A 57 7.93 -19.19 3.74
C ARG A 57 6.89 -20.20 3.26
N GLU A 58 5.65 -19.76 3.08
CA GLU A 58 4.56 -20.61 2.58
C GLU A 58 4.89 -21.20 1.20
N GLN A 59 5.42 -20.38 0.30
CA GLN A 59 5.89 -20.82 -1.02
C GLN A 59 6.99 -21.88 -0.93
N GLN A 60 7.95 -21.71 -0.01
CA GLN A 60 9.03 -22.67 0.18
C GLN A 60 8.50 -24.01 0.74
N GLN A 61 7.53 -23.97 1.66
CA GLN A 61 6.89 -25.18 2.20
C GLN A 61 6.08 -25.92 1.13
N LEU A 62 5.45 -25.20 0.22
CA LEU A 62 4.71 -25.79 -0.90
C LEU A 62 5.58 -26.30 -2.03
N ALA A 63 6.83 -25.84 -2.15
CA ALA A 63 7.73 -26.28 -3.23
C ALA A 63 8.00 -27.80 -3.19
N GLU A 64 7.79 -28.45 -2.05
CA GLU A 64 7.95 -29.89 -1.86
C GLU A 64 6.67 -30.70 -2.15
N ALA A 65 5.52 -30.02 -2.35
CA ALA A 65 4.25 -30.68 -2.63
C ALA A 65 4.25 -31.31 -4.04
N ARG A 66 3.84 -32.58 -4.14
CA ARG A 66 3.76 -33.35 -5.39
C ARG A 66 2.33 -33.59 -5.87
N SER A 67 1.33 -33.28 -5.05
CA SER A 67 -0.08 -33.33 -5.41
C SER A 67 -0.83 -32.13 -4.81
N LEU A 68 -2.03 -31.86 -5.34
CA LEU A 68 -2.89 -30.81 -4.82
C LEU A 68 -3.40 -31.16 -3.41
N ASP A 69 -3.66 -32.44 -3.12
CA ASP A 69 -4.05 -32.89 -1.79
C ASP A 69 -2.93 -32.64 -0.78
N GLN A 70 -1.69 -32.97 -1.14
CA GLN A 70 -0.53 -32.67 -0.29
C GLN A 70 -0.34 -31.16 -0.09
N ALA A 71 -0.58 -30.35 -1.12
CA ALA A 71 -0.56 -28.90 -1.01
C ALA A 71 -1.65 -28.39 -0.05
N SER A 72 -2.85 -28.98 -0.07
CA SER A 72 -3.95 -28.67 0.84
C SER A 72 -3.60 -29.02 2.29
N ASP A 73 -3.04 -30.21 2.52
CA ASP A 73 -2.58 -30.65 3.84
C ASP A 73 -1.51 -29.72 4.41
N ILE A 74 -0.52 -29.33 3.60
CA ILE A 74 0.51 -28.37 4.00
C ILE A 74 -0.13 -27.00 4.31
N ALA A 75 -1.06 -26.55 3.47
CA ALA A 75 -1.70 -25.25 3.61
C ALA A 75 -2.68 -25.17 4.80
N SER A 76 -3.14 -26.31 5.32
CA SER A 76 -3.98 -26.39 6.53
C SER A 76 -3.26 -25.86 7.78
N ALA A 77 -1.93 -25.94 7.80
CA ALA A 77 -1.09 -25.43 8.88
C ALA A 77 -0.78 -23.92 8.76
N PHE A 78 -1.16 -23.28 7.65
CA PHE A 78 -0.95 -21.84 7.46
C PHE A 78 -2.05 -21.03 8.16
N GLU A 79 -1.82 -19.72 8.34
CA GLU A 79 -2.85 -18.84 8.89
C GLU A 79 -4.11 -18.84 8.03
N ALA A 80 -5.29 -18.87 8.66
CA ALA A 80 -6.60 -18.95 7.99
C ALA A 80 -6.84 -17.86 6.91
N LYS A 81 -6.19 -16.70 7.03
CA LYS A 81 -6.27 -15.60 6.06
C LYS A 81 -5.15 -15.61 5.02
N SER A 82 -4.42 -16.71 4.87
CA SER A 82 -3.38 -16.86 3.85
C SER A 82 -3.93 -16.76 2.45
N LEU A 83 -3.23 -15.99 1.62
CA LEU A 83 -3.47 -15.98 0.19
C LEU A 83 -3.19 -17.37 -0.39
N THR A 84 -2.13 -18.02 0.07
CA THR A 84 -1.71 -19.33 -0.38
C THR A 84 -2.81 -20.38 -0.12
N THR A 85 -3.32 -20.43 1.12
CA THR A 85 -4.44 -21.30 1.48
C THR A 85 -5.70 -20.97 0.70
N GLN A 86 -6.01 -19.69 0.49
CA GLN A 86 -7.17 -19.29 -0.33
C GLN A 86 -7.07 -19.77 -1.77
N LEU A 87 -5.88 -19.66 -2.40
CA LEU A 87 -5.66 -20.11 -3.78
C LEU A 87 -5.80 -21.64 -3.89
N ILE A 88 -5.23 -22.38 -2.95
CA ILE A 88 -5.32 -23.86 -2.92
C ILE A 88 -6.77 -24.31 -2.69
N ASN A 89 -7.50 -23.66 -1.80
CA ASN A 89 -8.92 -23.95 -1.57
C ASN A 89 -9.77 -23.62 -2.80
N GLU A 90 -9.42 -22.58 -3.54
CA GLU A 90 -10.15 -22.18 -4.75
C GLU A 90 -9.94 -23.18 -5.89
N ALA A 91 -8.74 -23.76 -6.01
CA ALA A 91 -8.46 -24.85 -6.94
C ALA A 91 -9.17 -26.16 -6.55
N GLN A 92 -9.17 -26.53 -5.27
CA GLN A 92 -9.93 -27.70 -4.78
C GLN A 92 -11.43 -27.55 -5.01
N ASN A 93 -11.99 -26.38 -4.68
CA ASN A 93 -13.40 -26.09 -4.91
C ASN A 93 -13.78 -26.17 -6.39
N GLU A 94 -12.90 -25.77 -7.32
CA GLU A 94 -13.17 -25.93 -8.75
C GLU A 94 -13.20 -27.41 -9.18
N LEU A 95 -12.34 -28.25 -8.60
CA LEU A 95 -12.36 -29.70 -8.83
C LEU A 95 -13.63 -30.35 -8.27
N GLU A 96 -14.04 -29.97 -7.06
CA GLU A 96 -15.28 -30.46 -6.44
C GLU A 96 -16.52 -30.06 -7.26
N LEU A 97 -16.59 -28.80 -7.71
CA LEU A 97 -17.68 -28.31 -8.56
C LEU A 97 -17.71 -28.97 -9.93
N SER A 98 -16.56 -29.46 -10.40
CA SER A 98 -16.41 -30.14 -11.69
C SER A 98 -16.43 -31.66 -11.55
N ALA A 99 -16.81 -32.20 -10.39
CA ALA A 99 -16.88 -33.64 -10.16
C ALA A 99 -17.83 -34.30 -11.19
N GLY A 100 -17.30 -35.25 -11.96
CA GLY A 100 -18.03 -35.95 -13.02
C GLY A 100 -17.97 -35.27 -14.40
N ALA A 101 -17.29 -34.14 -14.55
CA ALA A 101 -16.98 -33.57 -15.86
C ALA A 101 -15.80 -34.31 -16.52
N GLU A 102 -15.92 -34.63 -17.81
CA GLU A 102 -14.83 -35.24 -18.60
C GLU A 102 -13.85 -34.21 -19.16
N ASP A 103 -14.25 -32.93 -19.16
CA ASP A 103 -13.47 -31.82 -19.70
C ASP A 103 -12.44 -31.29 -18.70
N ASN A 104 -11.29 -31.95 -18.66
CA ASN A 104 -10.13 -31.52 -17.86
C ASN A 104 -9.51 -30.20 -18.35
N GLU A 105 -9.69 -29.85 -19.62
CA GLU A 105 -9.14 -28.61 -20.18
C GLU A 105 -9.92 -27.41 -19.66
N GLY A 106 -11.25 -27.47 -19.69
CA GLY A 106 -12.11 -26.45 -19.10
C GLY A 106 -11.90 -26.28 -17.60
N ILE A 107 -11.64 -27.35 -16.84
CA ILE A 107 -11.31 -27.26 -15.41
C ILE A 107 -10.01 -26.47 -15.20
N LYS A 108 -8.97 -26.74 -15.98
CA LYS A 108 -7.69 -26.03 -15.90
C LYS A 108 -7.85 -24.55 -16.25
N GLU A 109 -8.62 -24.24 -17.30
CA GLU A 109 -8.88 -22.86 -17.72
C GLU A 109 -9.61 -22.08 -16.62
N ARG A 110 -10.72 -22.64 -16.09
CA ARG A 110 -11.48 -22.00 -15.01
C ARG A 110 -10.66 -21.82 -13.75
N THR A 111 -9.88 -22.83 -13.37
CA THR A 111 -8.97 -22.74 -12.21
C THR A 111 -7.96 -21.63 -12.42
N GLY A 112 -7.24 -21.62 -13.55
CA GLY A 112 -6.26 -20.58 -13.89
C GLY A 112 -6.86 -19.18 -13.83
N PHE A 113 -8.00 -18.98 -14.48
CA PHE A 113 -8.71 -17.70 -14.48
C PHE A 113 -9.11 -17.23 -13.07
N ARG A 114 -9.62 -18.12 -12.23
CA ARG A 114 -10.00 -17.79 -10.83
C ARG A 114 -8.77 -17.37 -10.01
N LEU A 115 -7.68 -18.12 -10.12
CA LEU A 115 -6.43 -17.82 -9.40
C LEU A 115 -5.84 -16.47 -9.84
N GLU A 116 -5.76 -16.21 -11.15
CA GLU A 116 -5.28 -14.92 -11.68
C GLU A 116 -6.14 -13.76 -11.19
N ARG A 117 -7.47 -13.92 -11.23
CA ARG A 117 -8.41 -12.90 -10.74
C ARG A 117 -8.19 -12.61 -9.26
N ARG A 118 -7.94 -13.65 -8.43
CA ARG A 118 -7.67 -13.48 -6.99
C ARG A 118 -6.34 -12.80 -6.75
N VAL A 119 -5.28 -13.19 -7.46
CA VAL A 119 -3.96 -12.52 -7.39
C VAL A 119 -4.10 -11.04 -7.76
N ALA A 120 -4.82 -10.72 -8.83
CA ALA A 120 -5.07 -9.34 -9.24
C ALA A 120 -5.87 -8.54 -8.19
N ALA A 121 -6.85 -9.18 -7.53
CA ALA A 121 -7.62 -8.55 -6.46
C ALA A 121 -6.76 -8.20 -5.24
N VAL A 122 -5.86 -9.10 -4.83
CA VAL A 122 -4.90 -8.84 -3.75
C VAL A 122 -3.94 -7.72 -4.13
N GLY A 123 -3.42 -7.72 -5.36
CA GLY A 123 -2.54 -6.65 -5.86
C GLY A 123 -3.20 -5.27 -5.76
N ARG A 124 -4.48 -5.15 -6.14
CA ARG A 124 -5.25 -3.90 -5.97
C ARG A 124 -5.42 -3.51 -4.50
N HIS A 125 -5.64 -4.49 -3.61
CA HIS A 125 -5.78 -4.22 -2.18
C HIS A 125 -4.47 -3.70 -1.57
N MET A 126 -3.32 -4.27 -1.97
CA MET A 126 -1.99 -3.82 -1.53
C MET A 126 -1.68 -2.39 -1.98
N GLY A 127 -2.22 -1.96 -3.13
CA GLY A 127 -2.07 -0.60 -3.63
C GLY A 127 -2.87 0.48 -2.89
N ARG A 128 -3.76 0.12 -1.95
CA ARG A 128 -4.50 1.11 -1.16
C ARG A 128 -3.54 1.94 -0.32
N GLY A 129 -3.71 3.26 -0.33
CA GLY A 129 -2.83 4.20 0.38
C GLY A 129 -1.81 4.89 -0.54
N ASN A 130 -1.33 4.21 -1.60
CA ASN A 130 -0.41 4.83 -2.56
C ASN A 130 -1.01 6.02 -3.30
N GLY A 131 -2.34 6.04 -3.47
CA GLY A 131 -3.05 7.19 -4.05
C GLY A 131 -2.82 8.47 -3.26
N TYR A 132 -2.83 8.42 -1.92
CA TYR A 132 -2.57 9.61 -1.10
C TYR A 132 -1.14 10.11 -1.26
N LEU A 133 -0.16 9.20 -1.26
CA LEU A 133 1.25 9.55 -1.49
C LEU A 133 1.43 10.20 -2.87
N ALA A 134 0.79 9.65 -3.91
CA ALA A 134 0.83 10.20 -5.26
C ALA A 134 0.16 11.58 -5.34
N THR A 135 -1.01 11.76 -4.73
CA THR A 135 -1.71 13.05 -4.70
C THR A 135 -0.92 14.10 -3.92
N ILE A 136 -0.44 13.77 -2.71
CA ILE A 136 0.37 14.69 -1.90
C ILE A 136 1.64 15.07 -2.67
N GLY A 137 2.37 14.11 -3.22
CA GLY A 137 3.58 14.37 -4.00
C GLY A 137 3.32 15.25 -5.23
N ALA A 138 2.19 15.07 -5.91
CA ALA A 138 1.84 15.84 -7.10
C ALA A 138 1.40 17.28 -6.79
N ILE A 139 0.59 17.50 -5.74
CA ILE A 139 -0.01 18.82 -5.47
C ILE A 139 0.82 19.69 -4.52
N SER A 140 1.68 19.10 -3.67
CA SER A 140 2.46 19.86 -2.67
C SER A 140 3.29 21.01 -3.26
N PRO A 141 3.95 20.86 -4.43
CA PRO A 141 4.68 21.98 -5.04
C PRO A 141 3.77 23.15 -5.42
N PHE A 142 2.55 22.87 -5.90
CA PHE A 142 1.58 23.89 -6.27
C PHE A 142 0.98 24.59 -5.05
N VAL A 143 0.73 23.83 -3.97
CA VAL A 143 0.30 24.39 -2.68
C VAL A 143 1.38 25.32 -2.12
N GLY A 144 2.65 24.94 -2.22
CA GLY A 144 3.78 25.81 -1.86
C GLY A 144 3.87 27.06 -2.74
N LEU A 145 3.76 26.91 -4.06
CA LEU A 145 3.76 28.02 -5.02
C LEU A 145 2.63 29.01 -4.73
N PHE A 146 1.43 28.52 -4.42
CA PHE A 146 0.31 29.36 -4.02
C PHE A 146 0.65 30.23 -2.81
N GLY A 147 1.29 29.66 -1.79
CA GLY A 147 1.76 30.42 -0.62
C GLY A 147 2.74 31.54 -1.00
N THR A 148 3.65 31.29 -1.95
CA THR A 148 4.62 32.30 -2.42
C THR A 148 4.04 33.37 -3.34
N VAL A 149 2.93 33.09 -4.02
CA VAL A 149 2.24 34.08 -4.88
C VAL A 149 1.32 34.98 -4.06
N TRP A 150 0.76 34.43 -2.97
CA TRP A 150 -0.13 35.17 -2.09
C TRP A 150 0.60 36.14 -1.15
N GLY A 151 1.72 35.68 -0.56
CA GLY A 151 2.53 36.47 0.37
C GLY A 151 3.39 37.51 -0.35
#